data_AF-A0A4P9XGL9-F1
#
_entry.id   AF-A0A4P9XGL9-F1
#
_cell.length_a   1.000
_cell.length_b   1.000
_cell.length_c   1.000
_cell.angle_alpha   90.00
_cell.angle_beta   90.00
_cell.angle_gamma   90.00
#
_symmetry.space_group_name_H-M   'P 1'
#
loop_
_entity.id
_entity.type
_entity.pdbx_description
1 polymer ?
#
loop_
_entity_poly.entity_id
_entity_poly.type
_entity_poly.pdbx_seq_one_letter_code
_entity_poly.pdbx_strand_id
1 'polypeptide(L)'
;MESPTLKSRSRSSSVSSSSSSPSSSSSLSSLSLHEDESKGKGPLVTADDDTATLVETRMPIMPGIEPAGGNRIRVRTASGRVYEADRYCPHKHVDLLSKGRVAGETLICTKHDWHFDLCSGGNCGRKGRTVNACLINDW
;
A
#
# COMPACT_ATOMS: atom_id res chain seq x y z
N MET A 1 16.71 -29.57 -55.29
CA MET A 1 18.13 -29.33 -54.95
C MET A 1 18.29 -27.86 -54.60
N GLU A 2 19.27 -27.53 -53.75
CA GLU A 2 19.56 -26.18 -53.21
C GLU A 2 18.67 -25.68 -52.05
N SER A 3 19.16 -25.92 -50.83
CA SER A 3 19.09 -25.03 -49.66
C SER A 3 20.50 -24.41 -49.50
N PRO A 4 20.74 -23.24 -48.84
CA PRO A 4 20.48 -22.99 -47.40
C PRO A 4 19.98 -21.53 -47.12
N THR A 5 19.74 -21.01 -45.92
CA THR A 5 20.70 -20.81 -44.81
C THR A 5 20.01 -20.29 -43.54
N LEU A 6 20.31 -20.87 -42.38
CA LEU A 6 19.95 -20.34 -41.06
C LEU A 6 21.03 -19.35 -40.58
N LYS A 7 20.63 -18.21 -39.98
CA LYS A 7 21.58 -17.30 -39.30
C LYS A 7 21.09 -16.87 -37.92
N SER A 8 21.45 -17.66 -36.92
CA SER A 8 21.40 -17.26 -35.52
C SER A 8 22.39 -16.13 -35.23
N ARG A 9 22.02 -15.18 -34.37
CA ARG A 9 22.93 -14.19 -33.77
C ARG A 9 22.60 -13.97 -32.29
N SER A 10 23.23 -14.78 -31.43
CA SER A 10 23.30 -14.55 -30.00
C SER A 10 24.39 -13.51 -29.69
N ARG A 11 24.15 -12.54 -28.80
CA ARG A 11 25.20 -11.84 -28.02
C ARG A 11 24.64 -11.01 -26.85
N SER A 12 24.66 -11.66 -25.69
CA SER A 12 24.91 -11.11 -24.34
C SER A 12 26.19 -10.23 -24.29
N SER A 13 26.50 -9.36 -23.33
CA SER A 13 25.86 -8.81 -22.09
C SER A 13 26.68 -7.57 -21.62
N SER A 14 26.21 -6.84 -20.58
CA SER A 14 27.07 -6.17 -19.55
C SER A 14 27.93 -4.93 -19.99
N VAL A 15 28.49 -4.02 -19.17
CA VAL A 15 28.54 -3.60 -17.72
C VAL A 15 29.23 -2.19 -17.69
N SER A 16 29.27 -1.33 -16.65
CA SER A 16 28.43 -1.04 -15.46
C SER A 16 28.98 0.19 -14.68
N SER A 17 28.11 0.93 -13.96
CA SER A 17 28.43 1.77 -12.76
C SER A 17 29.27 3.07 -13.00
N SER A 18 29.43 4.04 -12.08
CA SER A 18 29.36 4.08 -10.59
C SER A 18 29.02 5.50 -10.08
N SER A 19 28.21 5.69 -9.03
CA SER A 19 28.58 6.08 -7.62
C SER A 19 29.04 7.55 -7.43
N SER A 20 28.86 8.27 -6.30
CA SER A 20 28.81 7.88 -4.87
C SER A 20 28.08 8.91 -3.97
N SER A 21 27.74 8.53 -2.73
CA SER A 21 27.28 9.42 -1.63
C SER A 21 28.44 10.19 -0.96
N PRO A 22 28.16 11.04 0.06
CA PRO A 22 28.52 10.63 1.44
C PRO A 22 27.51 11.05 2.55
N SER A 23 27.86 10.76 3.81
CA SER A 23 27.00 10.61 5.00
C SER A 23 27.20 11.69 6.10
N SER A 24 26.58 11.48 7.28
CA SER A 24 26.96 11.98 8.63
C SER A 24 26.38 13.35 9.07
N SER A 25 26.08 13.67 10.35
CA SER A 25 26.02 12.88 11.61
C SER A 25 25.22 13.59 12.73
N SER A 26 24.97 12.84 13.82
CA SER A 26 24.33 13.14 15.13
C SER A 26 24.61 14.49 15.82
N SER A 27 23.71 14.92 16.74
CA SER A 27 24.04 15.33 18.14
C SER A 27 22.79 15.58 19.01
N LEU A 28 22.99 15.77 20.32
CA LEU A 28 22.04 15.57 21.42
C LEU A 28 21.64 16.86 22.17
N SER A 29 20.55 16.77 22.95
CA SER A 29 20.25 17.48 24.21
C SER A 29 20.09 19.01 24.22
N SER A 30 18.96 19.49 24.77
CA SER A 30 18.95 20.21 26.06
C SER A 30 17.53 20.43 26.61
N LEU A 31 17.47 20.68 27.92
CA LEU A 31 16.27 20.77 28.74
C LEU A 31 15.62 22.15 28.67
N SER A 32 14.32 22.23 28.92
CA SER A 32 13.69 23.41 29.53
C SER A 32 12.48 22.96 30.33
N LEU A 33 12.56 23.18 31.65
CA LEU A 33 11.41 23.18 32.56
C LEU A 33 10.45 24.29 32.15
N HIS A 34 9.15 24.13 32.41
CA HIS A 34 8.29 25.21 32.90
C HIS A 34 7.12 24.56 33.64
N GLU A 35 6.97 24.93 34.90
CA GLU A 35 5.75 24.74 35.68
C GLU A 35 4.80 25.89 35.32
N ASP A 36 3.51 25.63 35.11
CA ASP A 36 2.48 26.52 35.64
C ASP A 36 1.17 25.76 35.89
N GLU A 37 0.35 26.32 36.78
CA GLU A 37 -0.63 25.60 37.57
C GLU A 37 -2.09 25.83 37.11
N SER A 38 -2.98 25.01 37.68
CA SER A 38 -4.33 25.42 38.11
C SER A 38 -5.53 25.46 37.14
N LYS A 39 -6.62 24.88 37.66
CA LYS A 39 -8.06 25.08 37.37
C LYS A 39 -8.62 24.66 35.99
N GLY A 40 -9.21 23.45 35.97
CA GLY A 40 -10.02 22.97 34.84
C GLY A 40 -11.08 21.91 35.22
N LYS A 41 -11.83 22.13 36.31
CA LYS A 41 -13.02 21.39 36.79
C LYS A 41 -13.53 20.27 35.87
N GLY A 42 -13.33 19.01 36.27
CA GLY A 42 -14.14 17.92 35.74
C GLY A 42 -15.55 17.91 36.37
N PRO A 43 -16.59 17.53 35.61
CA PRO A 43 -17.78 16.92 36.16
C PRO A 43 -17.67 15.39 36.12
N LEU A 44 -17.74 14.79 37.30
CA LEU A 44 -18.26 13.43 37.51
C LEU A 44 -19.78 13.45 37.25
N VAL A 45 -20.39 12.27 37.08
CA VAL A 45 -21.85 12.00 36.96
C VAL A 45 -22.49 12.38 35.60
N THR A 46 -23.47 11.65 35.05
CA THR A 46 -24.06 10.33 35.40
C THR A 46 -24.54 9.63 34.11
N ALA A 47 -24.98 8.38 34.20
CA ALA A 47 -25.53 7.65 33.07
C ALA A 47 -27.06 7.73 33.06
N ASP A 48 -27.62 8.58 32.20
CA ASP A 48 -29.04 8.59 31.90
C ASP A 48 -29.34 8.95 30.43
N ASP A 49 -30.35 8.24 29.95
CA ASP A 49 -30.95 8.15 28.62
C ASP A 49 -31.54 9.49 28.12
N ASP A 50 -31.19 9.96 26.91
CA ASP A 50 -32.15 10.19 25.79
C ASP A 50 -31.44 10.76 24.52
N THR A 51 -32.18 10.77 23.41
CA THR A 51 -31.74 11.02 22.02
C THR A 51 -30.97 12.31 21.73
N ALA A 52 -29.87 12.18 20.98
CA ALA A 52 -29.21 13.29 20.26
C ALA A 52 -28.62 12.81 18.92
N THR A 53 -29.41 12.89 17.86
CA THR A 53 -29.08 12.38 16.51
C THR A 53 -27.99 13.21 15.82
N LEU A 54 -26.73 12.85 16.00
CA LEU A 54 -25.61 13.33 15.17
C LEU A 54 -25.57 12.59 13.82
N VAL A 55 -26.37 13.06 12.86
CA VAL A 55 -26.31 12.65 11.44
C VAL A 55 -25.14 13.32 10.71
N GLU A 56 -24.44 12.53 9.88
CA GLU A 56 -23.33 12.84 8.95
C GLU A 56 -22.25 13.90 9.33
N THR A 57 -20.95 13.63 9.14
CA THR A 57 -20.35 12.79 8.11
C THR A 57 -19.23 11.90 8.67
N ARG A 58 -19.59 10.86 9.42
CA ARG A 58 -18.65 9.76 9.71
C ARG A 58 -18.50 8.88 8.48
N MET A 59 -17.74 9.32 7.46
CA MET A 59 -17.18 8.38 6.50
C MET A 59 -16.40 7.32 7.29
N PRO A 60 -16.75 6.03 7.23
CA PRO A 60 -15.97 5.02 7.92
C PRO A 60 -14.55 5.03 7.33
N ILE A 61 -13.55 5.03 8.21
CA ILE A 61 -12.15 4.78 7.82
C ILE A 61 -12.09 3.31 7.41
N MET A 62 -12.53 3.01 6.19
CA MET A 62 -12.47 1.68 5.62
C MET A 62 -11.00 1.34 5.39
N PRO A 63 -10.43 0.32 6.07
CA PRO A 63 -9.19 -0.26 5.60
C PRO A 63 -9.49 -0.85 4.22
N GLY A 64 -9.04 -0.18 3.16
CA GLY A 64 -9.26 -0.64 1.78
C GLY A 64 -8.54 -1.95 1.44
N ILE A 65 -7.95 -2.64 2.43
CA ILE A 65 -7.22 -3.90 2.31
C ILE A 65 -7.54 -4.78 3.51
N GLU A 66 -8.03 -5.99 3.25
CA GLU A 66 -8.44 -6.99 4.24
C GLU A 66 -7.83 -8.36 3.88
N PRO A 67 -7.64 -9.31 4.82
CA PRO A 67 -7.21 -10.67 4.49
C PRO A 67 -8.33 -11.44 3.77
N ALA A 68 -8.04 -12.06 2.62
CA ALA A 68 -9.01 -12.89 1.89
C ALA A 68 -8.97 -14.38 2.32
N GLY A 69 -7.82 -14.82 2.81
CA GLY A 69 -7.51 -16.22 3.07
C GLY A 69 -6.21 -16.63 2.38
N GLY A 70 -5.51 -17.62 2.93
CA GLY A 70 -4.22 -18.09 2.41
C GLY A 70 -3.22 -16.97 2.19
N ASN A 71 -2.77 -16.81 0.94
CA ASN A 71 -1.79 -15.78 0.55
C ASN A 71 -2.41 -14.61 -0.21
N ARG A 72 -3.70 -14.33 0.01
CA ARG A 72 -4.47 -13.32 -0.73
C ARG A 72 -5.09 -12.26 0.19
N ILE A 73 -5.34 -11.09 -0.38
CA ILE A 73 -5.97 -9.92 0.24
C ILE A 73 -7.17 -9.47 -0.59
N ARG A 74 -8.23 -9.02 0.07
CA ARG A 74 -9.32 -8.26 -0.55
C ARG A 74 -8.93 -6.80 -0.56
N VAL A 75 -9.22 -6.09 -1.64
CA VAL A 75 -8.86 -4.70 -1.88
C VAL A 75 -10.09 -3.94 -2.35
N ARG A 76 -10.59 -3.03 -1.52
CA ARG A 76 -11.77 -2.21 -1.83
C ARG A 76 -11.32 -0.86 -2.38
N THR A 77 -11.69 -0.56 -3.63
CA THR A 77 -11.34 0.68 -4.32
C THR A 77 -12.22 1.85 -3.90
N ALA A 78 -11.79 3.07 -4.24
CA ALA A 78 -12.60 4.27 -4.01
C ALA A 78 -13.96 4.23 -4.76
N SER A 79 -14.03 3.51 -5.87
CA SER A 79 -15.26 3.27 -6.64
C SER A 79 -16.19 2.22 -5.99
N GLY A 80 -15.81 1.67 -4.84
CA GLY A 80 -16.56 0.64 -4.11
C GLY A 80 -16.34 -0.80 -4.61
N ARG A 81 -15.64 -1.00 -5.72
CA ARG A 81 -15.32 -2.33 -6.27
C ARG A 81 -14.37 -3.09 -5.34
N VAL A 82 -14.57 -4.40 -5.21
CA VAL A 82 -13.73 -5.27 -4.39
C VAL A 82 -12.96 -6.22 -5.31
N TYR A 83 -11.64 -6.20 -5.19
CA TYR A 83 -10.75 -7.12 -5.90
C TYR A 83 -10.09 -8.06 -4.91
N GLU A 84 -9.76 -9.28 -5.32
CA GLU A 84 -8.86 -10.16 -4.58
C GLU A 84 -7.51 -10.20 -5.28
N ALA A 85 -6.43 -9.96 -4.55
CA ALA A 85 -5.07 -9.86 -5.07
C ALA A 85 -4.07 -10.63 -4.18
N ASP A 86 -2.86 -10.84 -4.69
CA ASP A 86 -1.76 -11.44 -3.92
C ASP A 86 -1.38 -10.56 -2.73
N ARG A 87 -1.18 -11.20 -1.57
CA ARG A 87 -0.76 -10.53 -0.35
C ARG A 87 0.64 -9.95 -0.42
N TYR A 88 1.55 -10.57 -1.18
CA TYR A 88 2.95 -10.15 -1.23
C TYR A 88 3.31 -9.40 -2.51
N CYS A 89 3.87 -8.20 -2.35
CA CYS A 89 4.38 -7.40 -3.45
C CYS A 89 5.45 -8.18 -4.24
N PRO A 90 5.27 -8.40 -5.56
CA PRO A 90 6.15 -9.23 -6.38
C PRO A 90 7.55 -8.63 -6.57
N HIS A 91 7.84 -7.43 -6.07
CA HIS A 91 9.18 -6.84 -6.09
C HIS A 91 10.15 -7.51 -5.10
N LYS A 92 9.80 -7.53 -3.79
CA LYS A 92 10.64 -8.02 -2.69
C LYS A 92 9.81 -8.68 -1.57
N HIS A 93 8.72 -9.37 -1.94
CA HIS A 93 7.84 -10.11 -1.01
C HIS A 93 7.34 -9.27 0.19
N VAL A 94 7.01 -8.00 -0.06
CA VAL A 94 6.54 -7.07 0.97
C VAL A 94 5.06 -7.33 1.24
N ASP A 95 4.67 -7.54 2.49
CA ASP A 95 3.26 -7.72 2.87
C ASP A 95 2.42 -6.48 2.56
N LEU A 96 1.51 -6.60 1.59
CA LEU A 96 0.59 -5.55 1.16
C LEU A 96 -0.59 -5.40 2.13
N LEU A 97 -0.85 -6.37 3.02
CA LEU A 97 -1.84 -6.18 4.08
C LEU A 97 -1.39 -5.13 5.10
N SER A 98 -0.08 -5.03 5.37
CA SER A 98 0.51 -4.09 6.34
C SER A 98 1.27 -2.91 5.73
N LYS A 99 1.65 -2.98 4.44
CA LYS A 99 2.36 -1.92 3.69
C LYS A 99 1.69 -1.55 2.36
N GLY A 100 0.48 -2.03 2.11
CA GLY A 100 -0.35 -1.58 1.00
C GLY A 100 -1.08 -0.27 1.32
N ARG A 101 -1.44 0.47 0.28
CA ARG A 101 -2.38 1.60 0.32
C ARG A 101 -3.22 1.57 -0.94
N VAL A 102 -4.51 1.89 -0.85
CA VAL A 102 -5.37 2.04 -2.03
C VAL A 102 -5.50 3.52 -2.39
N ALA A 103 -5.43 3.83 -3.68
CA ALA A 103 -5.69 5.16 -4.23
C ALA A 103 -6.46 5.02 -5.55
N GLY A 104 -7.74 5.42 -5.55
CA GLY A 104 -8.61 5.16 -6.70
C GLY A 104 -8.75 3.65 -6.96
N GLU A 105 -8.42 3.22 -8.18
CA GLU A 105 -8.34 1.83 -8.63
C GLU A 105 -6.92 1.21 -8.51
N THR A 106 -5.98 1.90 -7.86
CA THR A 106 -4.57 1.45 -7.75
C THR A 106 -4.25 0.95 -6.34
N LEU A 107 -3.62 -0.23 -6.25
CA LEU A 107 -2.95 -0.71 -5.05
C LEU A 107 -1.47 -0.29 -5.06
N ILE A 108 -1.00 0.28 -3.96
CA ILE A 108 0.33 0.88 -3.81
C ILE A 108 1.14 0.15 -2.74
N CYS A 109 2.31 -0.39 -3.10
CA CYS A 109 3.27 -0.88 -2.12
C CYS A 109 4.12 0.28 -1.57
N THR A 110 3.80 0.75 -0.36
CA THR A 110 4.42 1.94 0.26
C THR A 110 5.93 1.80 0.52
N LYS A 111 6.48 0.58 0.55
CA LYS A 111 7.92 0.35 0.79
C LYS A 111 8.82 0.75 -0.38
N HIS A 112 8.32 0.73 -1.62
CA HIS A 112 9.13 0.97 -2.82
C HIS A 112 8.40 1.72 -3.94
N ASP A 113 7.20 2.26 -3.68
CA ASP A 113 6.38 2.99 -4.66
C ASP A 113 6.05 2.16 -5.93
N TRP A 114 5.55 0.94 -5.69
CA TRP A 114 5.04 0.07 -6.76
C TRP A 114 3.53 0.20 -6.85
N HIS A 115 3.06 0.56 -8.04
CA HIS A 115 1.66 0.80 -8.37
C HIS A 115 1.13 -0.37 -9.20
N PHE A 116 0.01 -0.93 -8.76
CA PHE A 116 -0.68 -2.04 -9.39
C PHE A 116 -2.10 -1.59 -9.75
N ASP A 117 -2.39 -1.53 -11.05
CA ASP A 117 -3.73 -1.17 -11.54
C ASP A 117 -4.66 -2.38 -11.37
N LEU A 118 -5.65 -2.26 -10.48
CA LEU A 118 -6.58 -3.35 -10.16
C LEU A 118 -7.58 -3.61 -11.30
N CYS A 119 -7.91 -2.59 -12.10
CA CYS A 119 -8.71 -2.77 -13.31
C CYS A 119 -7.94 -3.57 -14.39
N SER A 120 -6.63 -3.38 -14.49
CA SER A 120 -5.74 -4.15 -15.37
C SER A 120 -5.16 -5.42 -14.69
N GLY A 121 -5.97 -6.11 -13.88
CA GLY A 121 -5.60 -7.39 -13.29
C GLY A 121 -4.44 -7.33 -12.28
N GLY A 122 -4.17 -6.16 -11.70
CA GLY A 122 -3.07 -5.93 -10.77
C GLY A 122 -1.72 -5.66 -11.44
N ASN A 123 -1.69 -5.35 -12.74
CA ASN A 123 -0.45 -5.17 -13.49
C ASN A 123 0.35 -3.94 -13.01
N CYS A 124 1.65 -4.13 -12.80
CA CYS A 124 2.63 -3.05 -12.67
C CYS A 124 3.39 -2.90 -13.98
N GLY A 125 3.27 -1.74 -14.63
CA GLY A 125 4.05 -1.41 -15.84
C GLY A 125 5.57 -1.51 -15.65
N ARG A 126 6.07 -1.60 -14.41
CA ARG A 126 7.48 -1.93 -14.11
C ARG A 126 7.72 -3.44 -14.22
N LYS A 127 8.43 -3.85 -15.28
CA LYS A 127 8.94 -5.24 -15.47
C LYS A 127 7.86 -6.32 -15.60
N GLY A 128 6.63 -5.97 -15.98
CA GLY A 128 5.56 -6.93 -16.27
C GLY A 128 5.17 -7.83 -15.08
N ARG A 129 5.31 -7.33 -13.85
CA ARG A 129 4.90 -8.07 -12.64
C ARG A 129 3.50 -7.64 -12.24
N THR A 130 2.69 -8.58 -11.79
CA THR A 130 1.32 -8.33 -11.32
C THR A 130 1.12 -8.83 -9.88
N VAL A 131 0.10 -8.33 -9.21
CA VAL A 131 -0.47 -8.90 -7.97
C VAL A 131 -1.70 -9.79 -8.24
N ASN A 132 -1.92 -10.21 -9.48
CA ASN A 132 -3.00 -11.13 -9.90
C ASN A 132 -4.38 -10.72 -9.34
N ALA A 133 -4.74 -9.45 -9.54
CA ALA A 133 -6.00 -8.92 -9.03
C ALA A 133 -7.19 -9.43 -9.87
N CYS A 134 -8.18 -10.02 -9.20
CA CYS A 134 -9.44 -10.46 -9.81
C CYS A 134 -10.59 -9.71 -9.17
N LEU A 135 -11.53 -9.17 -9.97
CA LEU A 135 -12.75 -8.57 -9.43
C LEU A 135 -13.59 -9.64 -8.73
N ILE A 136 -13.96 -9.41 -7.47
CA ILE A 136 -14.97 -10.20 -6.77
C ILE A 136 -16.33 -9.60 -7.10
N ASN A 137 -17.27 -10.45 -7.50
CA ASN A 137 -18.69 -10.11 -7.59
C ASN A 137 -19.44 -11.03 -6.64
N ASP A 138 -20.20 -10.48 -5.71
CA ASP A 138 -21.19 -11.25 -4.94
C ASP A 138 -22.35 -11.62 -5.89
N TRP A 139 -22.71 -12.91 -5.94
CA TRP A 139 -23.75 -13.48 -6.81
C TRP A 139 -24.60 -14.50 -6.04
#